data_AF-A0A3M1E254-F1
#
_entry.id   AF-A0A3M1E254-F1
#
_cell.length_a   1.000
_cell.length_b   1.000
_cell.length_c   1.000
_cell.angle_alpha   90.00
_cell.angle_beta   90.00
_cell.angle_gamma   90.00
#
_symmetry.space_group_name_H-M   'P 1'
#
loop_
_entity.id
_entity.type
_entity.pdbx_description
1 polymer ?
#
loop_
_entity_poly.entity_id
_entity_poly.type
_entity_poly.pdbx_seq_one_letter_code
_entity_poly.pdbx_strand_id
1 'polypeptide(L)'
;MERLTQRILPAAVAIAVGLLVLAGYLVPVPFLAAIRDELIRWAVILAAFAWILGFFNLLRVHLGQTRRKGGIYSFVLILSALLTLVLTLLAPLNPSLQFLGDWWFQYVLSPLQATVLGIVAVALALAAFRLMRNRWEAGALMFLISALVVLVGTIPFSSPLGAWLTPLREWWVRVLATAGIRGFLIGVGLGTLLVGLRVLIGVDRPYSER
;
A
#
# COMPACT_ATOMS: atom_id res chain seq x y z
N MET A 1 22.15 30.91 17.47
CA MET A 1 22.26 30.76 16.00
C MET A 1 22.07 29.31 15.55
N GLU A 2 22.58 28.33 16.29
CA GLU A 2 22.53 26.90 15.95
C GLU A 2 21.11 26.31 15.75
N ARG A 3 20.13 26.76 16.55
CA ARG A 3 18.72 26.35 16.40
C ARG A 3 18.05 26.90 15.14
N LEU A 4 18.48 28.07 14.65
CA LEU A 4 17.94 28.69 13.42
C LEU A 4 18.42 27.91 12.19
N THR A 5 19.73 27.62 12.13
CA THR A 5 20.32 26.89 11.00
C THR A 5 19.90 25.42 10.94
N GLN A 6 19.77 24.74 12.08
CA GLN A 6 19.45 23.30 12.08
C GLN A 6 17.95 22.99 11.94
N ARG A 7 17.03 23.92 12.25
CA ARG A 7 15.59 23.67 12.22
C ARG A 7 14.84 24.43 11.14
N ILE A 8 15.20 25.69 10.90
CA ILE A 8 14.43 26.57 10.01
C ILE A 8 14.93 26.45 8.58
N LEU A 9 16.26 26.32 8.38
CA LEU A 9 16.84 26.19 7.05
C LEU A 9 16.32 24.94 6.30
N PRO A 10 16.31 23.73 6.90
CA PRO A 10 15.85 22.53 6.18
C PRO A 10 14.36 22.59 5.84
N ALA A 11 13.54 23.12 6.77
CA ALA A 11 12.11 23.29 6.55
C ALA A 11 11.83 24.33 5.44
N ALA A 12 12.54 25.47 5.44
CA ALA A 12 12.41 26.49 4.42
C ALA A 12 12.78 25.96 3.03
N VAL A 13 13.87 25.18 2.93
CA VAL A 13 14.27 24.53 1.69
C VAL A 13 13.21 23.52 1.22
N ALA A 14 12.71 22.67 2.13
CA ALA A 14 11.68 21.70 1.77
C ALA A 14 10.39 22.36 1.26
N ILE A 15 9.95 23.45 1.91
CA ILE A 15 8.79 24.23 1.49
C ILE A 15 9.04 24.89 0.14
N ALA A 16 10.19 25.54 -0.05
CA ALA A 16 10.53 26.21 -1.31
C ALA A 16 10.59 25.23 -2.49
N VAL A 17 11.25 24.08 -2.30
CA VAL A 17 11.33 23.02 -3.32
C VAL A 17 9.94 22.46 -3.62
N GLY A 18 9.13 22.20 -2.61
CA GLY A 18 7.78 21.69 -2.81
C GLY A 18 6.85 22.70 -3.52
N LEU A 19 6.94 23.99 -3.18
CA LEU A 19 6.22 25.06 -3.89
C LEU A 19 6.70 25.21 -5.34
N LEU A 20 8.00 25.05 -5.60
CA LEU A 20 8.56 25.10 -6.94
C LEU A 20 8.04 23.94 -7.81
N VAL A 21 8.02 22.72 -7.27
CA VAL A 21 7.44 21.55 -7.95
C VAL A 21 5.96 21.77 -8.24
N LEU A 22 5.20 22.31 -7.28
CA LEU A 22 3.79 22.64 -7.46
C LEU A 22 3.58 23.71 -8.54
N ALA A 23 4.40 24.76 -8.55
CA ALA A 23 4.38 25.80 -9.58
C ALA A 23 4.67 25.21 -10.98
N GLY A 24 5.59 24.24 -11.08
CA GLY A 24 5.85 23.53 -12.33
C GLY A 24 4.69 22.66 -12.81
N TYR A 25 3.74 22.27 -11.96
CA TYR A 25 2.50 21.61 -12.38
C TYR A 25 1.39 22.58 -12.77
N LEU A 26 1.29 23.71 -12.05
CA LEU A 26 0.17 24.65 -12.20
C LEU A 26 0.39 25.71 -13.28
N VAL A 27 1.65 26.09 -13.55
CA VAL A 27 1.98 27.16 -14.50
C VAL A 27 2.62 26.54 -15.75
N PRO A 28 2.06 26.75 -16.95
CA PRO A 28 2.55 26.13 -18.19
C PRO A 28 3.79 26.85 -18.75
N VAL A 29 4.87 26.92 -17.96
CA VAL A 29 6.17 27.47 -18.36
C VAL A 29 7.17 26.32 -18.58
N PRO A 30 7.77 26.17 -19.77
CA PRO A 30 8.70 25.06 -20.05
C PRO A 30 9.88 24.97 -19.07
N PHE A 31 10.40 26.10 -18.62
CA PHE A 31 11.49 26.16 -17.63
C PHE A 31 11.09 25.56 -16.27
N LEU A 32 9.89 25.87 -15.76
CA LEU A 32 9.40 25.31 -14.49
C LEU A 32 9.11 23.81 -14.62
N ALA A 33 8.59 23.37 -15.77
CA ALA A 33 8.40 21.96 -16.05
C ALA A 33 9.73 21.19 -16.06
N ALA A 34 10.78 21.74 -16.67
CA ALA A 34 12.11 21.12 -16.68
C ALA A 34 12.69 20.97 -15.27
N ILE A 35 12.59 22.00 -14.42
CA ILE A 35 13.07 21.91 -13.03
C ILE A 35 12.24 20.88 -12.24
N ARG A 36 10.91 20.91 -12.38
CA ARG A 36 10.00 19.95 -11.75
C ARG A 36 10.39 18.51 -12.12
N ASP A 37 10.62 18.24 -13.40
CA ASP A 37 10.93 16.89 -13.87
C ASP A 37 12.28 16.39 -13.33
N GLU A 38 13.27 17.28 -13.21
CA GLU A 38 14.57 16.94 -12.60
C GLU A 38 14.45 16.69 -11.10
N LEU A 39 13.71 17.53 -10.37
CA LEU A 39 13.47 17.34 -8.93
C LEU A 39 12.69 16.05 -8.65
N ILE A 40 11.69 15.73 -9.48
CA ILE A 40 10.95 14.46 -9.38
C ILE A 40 11.86 13.29 -9.69
N ARG A 41 12.74 13.38 -10.69
CA ARG A 41 13.73 12.34 -10.99
C ARG A 41 14.61 12.07 -9.77
N TRP A 42 15.12 13.10 -9.10
CA TRP A 42 15.88 12.93 -7.86
C TRP A 42 15.04 12.31 -6.75
N ALA A 43 13.79 12.74 -6.59
CA ALA A 43 12.88 12.16 -5.60
C ALA A 43 12.62 10.66 -5.87
N VAL A 44 12.46 10.26 -7.13
CA VAL A 44 12.30 8.84 -7.54
C VAL A 44 13.56 8.04 -7.21
N ILE A 45 14.75 8.59 -7.47
CA ILE A 45 16.03 7.95 -7.10
C ILE A 45 16.09 7.76 -5.58
N LEU A 46 15.79 8.80 -4.80
CA LEU A 46 15.76 8.73 -3.33
C LEU A 46 14.72 7.73 -2.84
N ALA A 47 13.54 7.66 -3.46
CA ALA A 47 12.52 6.67 -3.14
C ALA A 47 13.01 5.24 -3.39
N ALA A 48 13.72 4.99 -4.50
CA ALA A 48 14.33 3.69 -4.76
C ALA A 48 15.35 3.30 -3.68
N PHE A 49 16.20 4.24 -3.24
CA PHE A 49 17.10 4.00 -2.10
C PHE A 49 16.35 3.78 -0.79
N ALA A 50 15.24 4.49 -0.55
CA ALA A 50 14.40 4.29 0.62
C ALA A 50 13.77 2.88 0.65
N TRP A 51 13.36 2.36 -0.51
CA TRP A 51 12.90 0.96 -0.63
C TRP A 51 14.01 -0.03 -0.26
N ILE A 52 15.22 0.18 -0.78
CA ILE A 52 16.39 -0.64 -0.46
C ILE A 52 16.69 -0.57 1.05
N LEU A 53 16.70 0.63 1.62
CA LEU A 53 16.94 0.84 3.05
C LEU A 53 15.86 0.16 3.91
N GLY A 54 14.60 0.24 3.49
CA GLY A 54 13.48 -0.44 4.15
C GLY A 54 13.65 -1.96 4.17
N PHE A 55 14.08 -2.54 3.05
CA PHE A 55 14.40 -3.97 2.95
C PHE A 55 15.57 -4.36 3.87
N PHE A 56 16.67 -3.61 3.83
CA PHE A 56 17.82 -3.86 4.72
C PHE A 56 17.46 -3.66 6.20
N ASN A 57 16.59 -2.70 6.52
CA ASN A 57 16.10 -2.50 7.88
C ASN A 57 15.32 -3.73 8.38
N LEU A 58 14.43 -4.28 7.54
CA LEU A 58 13.72 -5.52 7.86
C LEU A 58 14.69 -6.66 8.18
N LEU A 59 15.67 -6.88 7.30
CA LEU A 59 16.70 -7.90 7.49
C LEU A 59 17.47 -7.67 8.78
N ARG A 60 17.98 -6.45 9.01
CA ARG A 60 18.76 -6.11 10.20
C ARG A 60 17.99 -6.37 11.50
N VAL A 61 16.74 -5.93 11.57
CA VAL A 61 15.89 -6.12 12.76
C VAL A 61 15.68 -7.60 13.03
N HIS A 62 15.39 -8.39 11.99
CA HIS A 62 15.05 -9.79 12.15
C HIS A 62 16.27 -10.69 12.34
N LEU A 63 17.43 -10.31 11.81
CA LEU A 63 18.68 -11.06 11.98
C LEU A 63 19.09 -11.14 13.45
N GLY A 64 18.90 -10.05 14.20
CA GLY A 64 19.10 -10.04 15.65
C GLY A 64 18.06 -10.85 16.44
N GLN A 65 16.87 -11.03 15.86
CA GLN A 65 15.75 -11.75 16.48
C GLN A 65 15.83 -13.26 16.26
N THR A 66 16.55 -13.73 15.24
CA THR A 66 16.80 -15.16 14.98
C THR A 66 17.48 -15.88 16.15
N ARG A 67 18.27 -15.17 16.97
CA ARG A 67 18.94 -15.73 18.15
C ARG A 67 18.07 -15.75 19.42
N ARG A 68 16.85 -15.23 19.38
CA ARG A 68 15.92 -15.15 20.51
C ARG A 68 14.93 -16.32 20.48
N LYS A 69 14.23 -16.56 21.61
CA LYS A 69 13.12 -17.53 21.66
C LYS A 69 12.07 -17.15 20.61
N GLY A 70 11.69 -18.11 19.76
CA GLY A 70 10.80 -17.87 18.61
C GLY A 70 11.50 -17.36 17.35
N GLY A 71 12.84 -17.36 17.29
CA GLY A 71 13.63 -16.86 16.15
C GLY A 71 13.43 -17.60 14.82
N ILE A 72 12.74 -18.76 14.83
CA ILE A 72 12.37 -19.50 13.62
C ILE A 72 11.50 -18.64 12.71
N TYR A 73 10.54 -17.86 13.26
CA TYR A 73 9.70 -16.99 12.43
C TYR A 73 10.50 -15.89 11.75
N SER A 74 11.46 -15.29 12.47
CA SER A 74 12.37 -14.30 11.90
C SER A 74 13.28 -14.90 10.83
N PHE A 75 13.75 -16.14 11.02
CA PHE A 75 14.52 -16.88 10.02
C PHE A 75 13.69 -17.14 8.75
N VAL A 76 12.47 -17.66 8.90
CA VAL A 76 11.57 -17.91 7.77
C VAL A 76 11.26 -16.63 7.02
N LEU A 77 11.04 -15.50 7.71
CA LEU A 77 10.83 -14.20 7.06
C LEU A 77 12.05 -13.76 6.25
N ILE A 78 13.25 -13.86 6.82
CA ILE A 78 14.48 -13.49 6.10
C ILE A 78 14.66 -14.36 4.87
N LEU A 79 14.47 -15.68 5.01
CA LEU A 79 14.61 -16.62 3.90
C LEU A 79 13.60 -16.34 2.79
N SER A 80 12.33 -16.10 3.12
CA SER A 80 11.29 -15.80 2.14
C SER A 80 11.50 -14.43 1.48
N ALA A 81 11.98 -13.43 2.22
CA ALA A 81 12.32 -12.12 1.69
C ALA A 81 13.49 -12.21 0.69
N LEU A 82 14.54 -12.97 1.00
CA LEU A 82 15.67 -13.19 0.10
C LEU A 82 15.29 -14.01 -1.14
N LEU A 83 14.49 -15.08 -0.97
CA LEU A 83 14.00 -15.88 -2.10
C LEU A 83 13.16 -15.01 -3.04
N THR A 84 12.23 -14.22 -2.50
CA THR A 84 11.40 -13.31 -3.31
C THR A 84 12.27 -12.30 -4.05
N LEU A 85 13.26 -11.69 -3.38
CA LEU A 85 14.18 -10.75 -4.02
C LEU A 85 14.93 -11.41 -5.19
N VAL A 86 15.51 -12.58 -4.96
CA VAL A 86 16.28 -13.31 -6.00
C VAL A 86 15.39 -13.68 -7.17
N LEU A 87 14.22 -14.27 -6.92
CA LEU A 87 13.31 -14.71 -7.99
C LEU A 87 12.76 -13.55 -8.80
N THR A 88 12.38 -12.45 -8.15
CA THR A 88 11.87 -11.24 -8.84
C THR A 88 12.98 -10.53 -9.62
N LEU A 89 14.23 -10.53 -9.15
CA LEU A 89 15.33 -9.92 -9.88
C LEU A 89 15.82 -10.77 -11.06
N LEU A 90 15.79 -12.10 -10.95
CA LEU A 90 16.26 -12.99 -12.01
C LEU A 90 15.25 -13.15 -13.15
N ALA A 91 13.95 -13.07 -12.87
CA ALA A 91 12.90 -13.30 -13.88
C ALA A 91 13.00 -12.37 -15.11
N PRO A 92 13.24 -11.05 -14.99
CA PRO A 92 13.43 -10.17 -16.15
C PRO A 92 14.79 -10.33 -16.85
N LEU A 93 15.80 -10.85 -16.14
CA LEU A 93 17.17 -10.97 -16.64
C LEU A 93 17.37 -12.20 -17.51
N ASN A 94 16.58 -13.25 -17.29
CA ASN A 94 16.67 -14.49 -18.05
C ASN A 94 15.28 -15.08 -18.31
N PRO A 95 14.80 -15.07 -19.57
CA PRO A 95 13.50 -15.64 -19.93
C PRO A 95 13.34 -17.11 -19.51
N SER A 96 14.42 -17.87 -19.46
CA SER A 96 14.38 -19.27 -19.00
C SER A 96 14.09 -19.43 -17.51
N LEU A 97 14.25 -18.38 -16.69
CA LEU A 97 13.95 -18.37 -15.26
C LEU A 97 12.62 -17.69 -14.93
N GLN A 98 11.93 -17.13 -15.92
CA GLN A 98 10.65 -16.44 -15.72
C GLN A 98 9.60 -17.36 -15.08
N PHE A 99 9.59 -18.65 -15.48
CA PHE A 99 8.66 -19.64 -14.92
C PHE A 99 8.79 -19.79 -13.40
N LEU A 100 10.00 -19.63 -12.83
CA LEU A 100 10.22 -19.71 -11.38
C LEU A 100 9.60 -18.51 -10.67
N GLY A 101 9.73 -17.32 -11.25
CA GLY A 101 9.12 -16.09 -10.74
C GLY A 101 7.58 -16.17 -10.78
N ASP A 102 7.03 -16.60 -11.91
CA ASP A 102 5.58 -16.77 -12.10
C ASP A 102 5.02 -17.83 -11.15
N TRP A 103 5.72 -18.97 -11.01
CA TRP A 103 5.34 -20.02 -10.07
C TRP A 103 5.38 -19.52 -8.61
N TRP A 104 6.43 -18.81 -8.21
CA TRP A 104 6.54 -18.23 -6.87
C TRP A 104 5.43 -17.22 -6.59
N PHE A 105 5.12 -16.36 -7.57
CA PHE A 105 4.03 -15.42 -7.46
C PHE A 105 2.69 -16.13 -7.31
N GLN A 106 2.39 -17.11 -8.17
CA GLN A 106 1.10 -17.78 -8.24
C GLN A 106 0.84 -18.69 -7.03
N TYR A 107 1.87 -19.41 -6.54
CA TYR A 107 1.70 -20.45 -5.53
C TYR A 107 2.19 -20.05 -4.14
N VAL A 108 3.01 -19.00 -4.01
CA VAL A 108 3.50 -18.53 -2.70
C VAL A 108 2.94 -17.15 -2.38
N LEU A 109 3.22 -16.15 -3.21
CA LEU A 109 2.85 -14.76 -2.88
C LEU A 109 1.34 -14.53 -2.91
N SER A 110 0.67 -14.97 -3.98
CA SER A 110 -0.77 -14.76 -4.17
C SER A 110 -1.62 -15.43 -3.08
N PRO A 111 -1.39 -16.71 -2.70
CA PRO A 111 -2.11 -17.32 -1.59
C PRO A 111 -1.82 -16.64 -0.24
N LEU A 112 -0.57 -16.26 0.04
CA LEU A 112 -0.24 -15.54 1.28
C LEU A 112 -0.99 -14.20 1.37
N GLN A 113 -1.03 -13.43 0.28
CA GLN A 113 -1.83 -12.20 0.21
C GLN A 113 -3.32 -12.47 0.46
N ALA A 114 -3.86 -13.53 -0.15
CA ALA A 114 -5.25 -13.93 0.06
C ALA A 114 -5.53 -14.33 1.52
N THR A 115 -4.60 -15.01 2.21
CA THR A 115 -4.77 -15.34 3.64
C THR A 115 -4.81 -14.10 4.54
N VAL A 116 -3.93 -13.12 4.30
CA VAL A 116 -3.91 -11.87 5.08
C VAL A 116 -5.21 -11.10 4.86
N LEU A 117 -5.64 -10.94 3.60
CA LEU A 117 -6.91 -10.31 3.27
C LEU A 117 -8.11 -11.08 3.83
N GLY A 118 -8.05 -12.41 3.86
CA GLY A 118 -9.06 -13.26 4.47
C GLY A 118 -9.18 -13.01 5.97
N ILE A 119 -8.06 -12.94 6.70
CA ILE A 119 -8.04 -12.61 8.14
C ILE A 119 -8.63 -11.21 8.36
N VAL A 120 -8.26 -10.22 7.55
CA VAL A 120 -8.81 -8.87 7.63
C VAL A 120 -10.33 -8.87 7.37
N ALA A 121 -10.80 -9.60 6.36
CA ALA A 121 -12.22 -9.71 6.05
C ALA A 121 -13.02 -10.32 7.22
N VAL A 122 -12.50 -11.41 7.82
CA VAL A 122 -13.12 -12.04 9.00
C VAL A 122 -13.10 -11.10 10.20
N ALA A 123 -11.99 -10.40 10.46
CA ALA A 123 -11.88 -9.43 11.54
C ALA A 123 -12.87 -8.26 11.37
N LEU A 124 -12.99 -7.73 10.15
CA LEU A 124 -13.97 -6.69 9.81
C LEU A 124 -15.41 -7.19 9.96
N ALA A 125 -15.71 -8.42 9.55
CA ALA A 125 -17.03 -9.01 9.73
C ALA A 125 -17.40 -9.20 11.21
N LEU A 126 -16.46 -9.69 12.02
CA LEU A 126 -16.65 -9.80 13.47
C LEU A 126 -16.83 -8.41 14.12
N ALA A 127 -16.06 -7.41 13.69
CA ALA A 127 -16.20 -6.03 14.16
C ALA A 127 -17.56 -5.44 13.78
N ALA A 128 -17.99 -5.61 12.54
CA ALA A 128 -19.30 -5.16 12.06
C ALA A 128 -20.46 -5.84 12.81
N PHE A 129 -20.37 -7.15 13.03
CA PHE A 129 -21.36 -7.89 13.82
C PHE A 129 -21.44 -7.39 15.27
N ARG A 130 -20.29 -7.18 15.91
CA ARG A 130 -20.21 -6.60 17.27
C ARG A 130 -20.80 -5.19 17.30
N LEU A 131 -20.56 -4.37 16.27
CA LEU A 131 -21.07 -3.01 16.17
C LEU A 131 -22.61 -3.02 16.03
N MET A 132 -23.16 -3.85 15.13
CA MET A 132 -24.61 -3.98 14.93
C MET A 132 -25.35 -4.48 16.17
N ARG A 133 -24.73 -5.35 16.98
CA ARG A 133 -25.33 -5.82 18.24
C ARG A 133 -25.56 -4.68 19.24
N ASN A 134 -24.71 -3.66 19.23
CA ASN A 134 -24.83 -2.50 20.11
C ASN A 134 -25.61 -1.35 19.47
N ARG A 135 -25.44 -1.10 18.16
CA ARG A 135 -26.06 0.00 17.41
C ARG A 135 -26.25 -0.36 15.94
N TRP A 136 -27.46 -0.11 15.42
CA TRP A 136 -27.77 -0.26 14.00
C TRP A 136 -27.15 0.88 13.20
N GLU A 137 -25.86 0.75 12.87
CA GLU A 137 -25.17 1.67 11.99
C GLU A 137 -25.33 1.26 10.53
N ALA A 138 -25.69 2.21 9.67
CA ALA A 138 -25.87 1.98 8.24
C ALA A 138 -24.62 1.38 7.58
N GLY A 139 -23.43 1.82 7.98
CA GLY A 139 -22.16 1.30 7.44
C GLY A 139 -21.93 -0.18 7.77
N ALA A 140 -22.25 -0.61 8.99
CA ALA A 140 -22.12 -2.01 9.39
C ALA A 140 -23.15 -2.90 8.67
N LEU A 141 -24.36 -2.39 8.46
CA LEU A 141 -25.40 -3.10 7.70
C LEU A 141 -25.02 -3.26 6.23
N MET A 142 -24.53 -2.18 5.59
CA MET A 142 -24.04 -2.23 4.21
C MET A 142 -22.85 -3.18 4.06
N PHE A 143 -21.92 -3.19 5.02
CA PHE A 143 -20.81 -4.15 5.04
C PHE A 143 -21.32 -5.58 5.14
N LEU A 144 -22.24 -5.87 6.06
CA LEU A 144 -22.76 -7.22 6.26
C LEU A 144 -23.49 -7.72 5.01
N ILE A 145 -24.35 -6.90 4.42
CA ILE A 145 -25.05 -7.23 3.17
C ILE A 145 -24.03 -7.50 2.06
N SER A 146 -23.02 -6.64 1.92
CA SER A 146 -21.98 -6.81 0.89
C SER A 146 -21.18 -8.09 1.10
N ALA A 147 -20.79 -8.38 2.34
CA ALA A 147 -20.08 -9.60 2.71
C ALA A 147 -20.92 -10.84 2.38
N LEU A 148 -22.22 -10.82 2.71
CA LEU A 148 -23.14 -11.93 2.42
C LEU A 148 -23.32 -12.15 0.92
N VAL A 149 -23.53 -11.09 0.13
CA VAL A 149 -23.66 -11.17 -1.34
C VAL A 149 -22.40 -11.79 -1.95
N VAL A 150 -21.22 -11.36 -1.51
CA VAL A 150 -19.94 -11.88 -2.03
C VAL A 150 -19.72 -13.34 -1.60
N LEU A 151 -20.02 -13.69 -0.35
CA LEU A 151 -19.89 -15.06 0.17
C LEU A 151 -20.82 -16.03 -0.56
N VAL A 152 -22.11 -15.69 -0.65
CA VAL A 152 -23.11 -16.50 -1.35
C VAL A 152 -22.73 -16.63 -2.82
N GLY A 153 -22.40 -15.52 -3.48
CA GLY A 153 -22.06 -15.54 -4.90
C GLY A 153 -20.76 -16.31 -5.24
N THR A 154 -19.89 -16.57 -4.26
CA THR A 154 -18.65 -17.34 -4.49
C THR A 154 -18.90 -18.84 -4.52
N ILE A 155 -20.05 -19.31 -4.00
CA ILE A 155 -20.44 -20.72 -4.07
C ILE A 155 -20.83 -21.04 -5.52
N PRO A 156 -20.19 -22.03 -6.18
CA PRO A 156 -20.56 -22.44 -7.53
C PRO A 156 -21.89 -23.19 -7.50
N PHE A 157 -23.00 -22.48 -7.69
CA PHE A 157 -24.33 -23.09 -7.77
C PHE A 157 -24.57 -23.72 -9.14
N SER A 158 -25.18 -24.91 -9.16
CA SER A 158 -25.71 -25.51 -10.38
C SER A 158 -26.92 -24.74 -10.90
N SER A 159 -27.17 -24.82 -12.21
CA SER A 159 -28.38 -24.28 -12.84
C SER A 159 -29.64 -24.87 -12.19
N PRO A 160 -30.72 -24.09 -11.93
CA PRO A 160 -30.99 -22.73 -12.42
C PRO A 160 -30.63 -21.58 -11.47
N LEU A 161 -30.27 -21.86 -10.21
CA LEU A 161 -29.93 -20.82 -9.22
C LEU A 161 -28.66 -20.05 -9.61
N GLY A 162 -27.66 -20.74 -10.18
CA GLY A 162 -26.43 -20.11 -10.67
C GLY A 162 -26.62 -19.09 -11.81
N ALA A 163 -27.69 -19.21 -12.59
CA ALA A 163 -27.95 -18.33 -13.74
C ALA A 163 -28.29 -16.88 -13.33
N TRP A 164 -28.91 -16.71 -12.15
CA TRP A 164 -29.27 -15.38 -11.62
C TRP A 164 -28.24 -14.84 -10.63
N LEU A 165 -27.64 -15.71 -9.81
CA LEU A 165 -26.69 -15.32 -8.77
C LEU A 165 -25.33 -14.88 -9.33
N THR A 166 -24.85 -15.53 -10.41
CA THR A 166 -23.54 -15.20 -11.00
C THR A 166 -23.50 -13.78 -11.58
N PRO A 167 -24.47 -13.36 -12.43
CA PRO A 167 -24.48 -11.99 -12.97
C PRO A 167 -24.69 -10.92 -11.88
N LEU A 168 -25.49 -11.24 -10.84
CA LEU A 168 -25.71 -10.34 -9.71
C LEU A 168 -24.40 -10.08 -8.93
N ARG A 169 -23.66 -11.14 -8.62
CA ARG A 169 -22.32 -11.03 -8.00
C ARG A 169 -21.39 -10.21 -8.87
N GLU A 170 -21.31 -10.52 -10.17
CA GLU A 170 -20.43 -9.81 -11.09
C GLU A 170 -20.75 -8.32 -11.14
N TRP A 171 -22.03 -7.96 -11.21
CA TRP A 171 -22.46 -6.57 -11.13
C TRP A 171 -22.07 -5.92 -9.80
N TRP A 172 -22.31 -6.61 -8.68
CA TRP A 172 -21.99 -6.09 -7.34
C TRP A 172 -20.50 -5.83 -7.17
N VAL A 173 -19.65 -6.79 -7.57
CA VAL A 173 -18.20 -6.64 -7.52
C VAL A 173 -17.75 -5.54 -8.48
N ARG A 174 -18.22 -5.58 -9.74
CA ARG A 174 -17.79 -4.64 -10.79
C ARG A 174 -18.19 -3.21 -10.51
N VAL A 175 -19.35 -2.96 -9.88
CA VAL A 175 -19.86 -1.61 -9.63
C VAL A 175 -19.53 -1.17 -8.20
N LEU A 176 -20.07 -1.83 -7.18
CA LEU A 176 -19.93 -1.37 -5.80
C LEU A 176 -18.54 -1.63 -5.23
N ALA A 177 -18.01 -2.85 -5.39
CA ALA A 177 -16.70 -3.17 -4.79
C ALA A 177 -15.57 -2.40 -5.49
N THR A 178 -15.58 -2.28 -6.82
CA THR A 178 -14.59 -1.46 -7.52
C THR A 178 -14.73 0.03 -7.18
N ALA A 179 -15.95 0.55 -7.01
CA ALA A 179 -16.15 1.93 -6.56
C ALA A 179 -15.55 2.14 -5.16
N GLY A 180 -15.74 1.18 -4.24
CA GLY A 180 -15.12 1.19 -2.92
C GLY A 180 -13.59 1.18 -2.98
N ILE A 181 -12.99 0.31 -3.81
CA ILE A 181 -11.53 0.25 -4.01
C ILE A 181 -11.01 1.57 -4.59
N ARG A 182 -11.68 2.13 -5.59
CA ARG A 182 -11.30 3.43 -6.18
C ARG A 182 -11.41 4.55 -5.16
N GLY A 183 -12.48 4.58 -4.37
CA GLY A 183 -12.65 5.52 -3.28
C GLY A 183 -11.55 5.40 -2.23
N PHE A 184 -11.17 4.17 -1.86
CA PHE A 184 -10.05 3.90 -0.98
C PHE A 184 -8.72 4.42 -1.57
N LEU A 185 -8.44 4.16 -2.84
CA LEU A 185 -7.23 4.65 -3.52
C LEU A 185 -7.19 6.19 -3.58
N ILE A 186 -8.33 6.84 -3.84
CA ILE A 186 -8.45 8.29 -3.77
C ILE A 186 -8.19 8.77 -2.34
N GLY A 187 -8.77 8.10 -1.33
CA GLY A 187 -8.55 8.43 0.08
C GLY A 187 -7.08 8.31 0.49
N VAL A 188 -6.39 7.24 0.08
CA VAL A 188 -4.95 7.07 0.29
C VAL A 188 -4.17 8.20 -0.39
N GLY A 189 -4.50 8.53 -1.65
CA GLY A 189 -3.89 9.64 -2.39
C GLY A 189 -4.12 11.00 -1.72
N LEU A 190 -5.33 11.28 -1.24
CA LEU A 190 -5.63 12.50 -0.50
C LEU A 190 -4.91 12.53 0.85
N GLY A 191 -4.77 11.39 1.51
CA GLY A 191 -4.00 11.27 2.75
C GLY A 191 -2.52 11.58 2.55
N THR A 192 -1.90 11.06 1.49
CA THR A 192 -0.50 11.37 1.17
C THR A 192 -0.33 12.84 0.76
N LEU A 193 -1.28 13.40 -0.01
CA LEU A 193 -1.30 14.83 -0.34
C LEU A 193 -1.45 15.70 0.91
N LEU A 194 -2.28 15.31 1.88
CA LEU A 194 -2.45 16.06 3.12
C LEU A 194 -1.16 16.10 3.94
N VAL A 195 -0.44 14.97 4.04
CA VAL A 195 0.88 14.93 4.69
C VAL A 195 1.86 15.85 3.97
N GLY A 196 1.91 15.82 2.63
CA GLY A 196 2.72 16.74 1.83
C GLY A 196 2.34 18.21 2.06
N LEU A 197 1.05 18.52 2.11
CA LEU A 197 0.54 19.88 2.33
C LEU A 197 0.88 20.40 3.73
N ARG A 198 0.79 19.56 4.77
CA ARG A 198 1.18 19.94 6.13
C ARG A 198 2.66 20.31 6.21
N VAL A 199 3.52 19.60 5.47
CA VAL A 199 4.92 19.95 5.34
C VAL A 199 5.10 21.26 4.56
N LEU A 200 4.38 21.46 3.46
CA LEU A 200 4.42 22.70 2.65
C LEU A 200 3.99 23.95 3.42
N ILE A 201 2.95 23.85 4.25
CA ILE A 201 2.48 24.95 5.10
C ILE A 201 3.40 25.14 6.32
N GLY A 202 4.31 24.19 6.57
CA GLY A 202 5.27 24.24 7.66
C GLY A 202 4.68 23.88 9.03
N VAL A 203 3.50 23.24 9.04
CA VAL A 203 2.87 22.65 10.23
C VAL A 203 3.70 21.46 10.71
N ASP A 204 4.06 20.56 9.79
CA ASP A 204 4.91 19.41 10.07
C ASP A 204 6.35 19.72 9.65
N ARG A 205 7.30 19.60 10.58
CA ARG A 205 8.74 19.87 10.33
C ARG A 205 9.59 18.65 10.67
N PRO A 206 9.50 17.56 9.88
CA PRO A 206 10.14 16.27 10.20
C PRO A 206 11.67 16.36 10.30
N TYR A 207 12.28 17.35 9.64
CA TYR A 207 13.72 17.57 9.62
C TYR A 207 14.25 18.32 10.86
N SER A 208 13.35 18.86 11.70
CA SER A 208 13.72 19.74 12.81
C SER A 208 13.84 19.05 14.17
N GLU A 209 13.51 17.77 14.25
CA GLU A 209 13.55 16.99 15.49
C GLU A 209 14.89 16.27 15.65
N ARG A 210 15.78 16.90 16.40
CA ARG A 210 16.62 16.26 17.42
C ARG A 210 16.27 16.89 18.77
#